data_AF-A0A381YSK2-F1
#
_entry.id   AF-A0A381YSK2-F1
#
_cell.length_a   1.000
_cell.length_b   1.000
_cell.length_c   1.000
_cell.angle_alpha   90.00
_cell.angle_beta   90.00
_cell.angle_gamma   90.00
#
_symmetry.space_group_name_H-M   'P 1'
#
loop_
_entity.id
_entity.type
_entity.pdbx_description
1 polymer ?
#
loop_
_entity_poly.entity_id
_entity_poly.type
_entity_poly.pdbx_seq_one_letter_code
_entity_poly.pdbx_strand_id
1 'polypeptide(L)'
;PEDMDEDKYLTELCREGWRKRLLPSTKVDNDNSKNIYAERIKHELKVIFKAELSGYFLIVQDIVNFVKQQGWLAGPGRGSAAGCLVSYLLNITDVDPIEYDLIFERFYNEGRNTEDYVSLPDIDMDIPAEHRDEVIDYIKQKYGEENVAQMITFGRLQGRAAIKEVLRINDSVSFAEMNAITESIPDESRISDQLELMDDKSIIKWTLENEPDNLKNWCMMDDNGNLDGPLSHLFEQAIKIEGTNKSQGKHPAGVIISKHKLSNVCPMTKDKSGDTVAAFDMGNLETQGHVKFDVLGIDLLSKIMEISNDD
;
A
#
# COMPACT_ATOMS: atom_id res chain seq x y z
N PRO A 1 19.68 -0.25 -21.35
CA PRO A 1 20.79 -0.44 -22.32
C PRO A 1 21.43 0.92 -22.62
N GLU A 2 22.74 1.00 -22.85
CA GLU A 2 23.48 2.28 -22.93
C GLU A 2 22.97 3.26 -24.01
N ASP A 3 22.23 2.78 -25.02
CA ASP A 3 21.72 3.60 -26.14
C ASP A 3 20.19 3.70 -26.25
N MET A 4 19.44 3.32 -25.23
CA MET A 4 17.98 3.41 -25.23
C MET A 4 17.48 4.29 -24.08
N ASP A 5 16.63 5.27 -24.41
CA ASP A 5 15.82 5.95 -23.41
C ASP A 5 14.77 4.98 -22.82
N GLU A 6 14.22 5.36 -21.67
CA GLU A 6 13.30 4.51 -20.90
C GLU A 6 12.03 4.17 -21.69
N ASP A 7 11.45 5.14 -22.42
CA ASP A 7 10.24 4.96 -23.22
C ASP A 7 10.43 3.96 -24.37
N LYS A 8 11.57 4.06 -25.07
CA LYS A 8 11.95 3.13 -26.14
C LYS A 8 12.18 1.73 -25.59
N TYR A 9 12.86 1.62 -24.45
CA TYR A 9 13.12 0.32 -23.84
C TYR A 9 11.81 -0.33 -23.36
N LEU A 10 10.93 0.44 -22.72
CA LEU A 10 9.58 -0.02 -22.33
C LEU A 10 8.79 -0.51 -23.55
N THR A 11 8.82 0.26 -24.65
CA THR A 11 8.14 -0.10 -25.90
C THR A 11 8.66 -1.43 -26.46
N GLU A 12 9.97 -1.67 -26.44
CA GLU A 12 10.51 -2.93 -26.95
C GLU A 12 10.14 -4.11 -26.06
N LEU A 13 10.16 -3.95 -24.72
CA LEU A 13 9.67 -4.98 -23.80
C LEU A 13 8.20 -5.30 -24.02
N CYS A 14 7.36 -4.28 -24.27
CA CYS A 14 5.96 -4.48 -24.65
C CYS A 14 5.81 -5.26 -25.96
N ARG A 15 6.65 -5.00 -26.97
CA ARG A 15 6.65 -5.75 -28.23
C ARG A 15 7.09 -7.20 -28.02
N GLU A 16 8.07 -7.45 -27.17
CA GLU A 16 8.43 -8.81 -26.79
C GLU A 16 7.30 -9.51 -26.06
N GLY A 17 6.66 -8.84 -25.10
CA GLY A 17 5.47 -9.32 -24.40
C GLY A 17 4.35 -9.68 -25.37
N TRP A 18 4.12 -8.84 -26.38
CA TRP A 18 3.15 -9.10 -27.43
C TRP A 18 3.48 -10.38 -28.20
N ARG A 19 4.74 -10.57 -28.60
CA ARG A 19 5.20 -11.78 -29.31
C ARG A 19 5.11 -13.03 -28.44
N LYS A 20 5.37 -12.92 -27.14
CA LYS A 20 5.41 -14.06 -26.21
C LYS A 20 4.03 -14.45 -25.69
N ARG A 21 3.14 -13.49 -25.41
CA ARG A 21 1.84 -13.72 -24.76
C ARG A 21 0.66 -13.66 -25.73
N LEU A 22 0.63 -12.69 -26.64
CA LEU A 22 -0.53 -12.45 -27.49
C LEU A 22 -0.48 -13.26 -28.79
N LEU A 23 0.63 -13.24 -29.54
CA LEU A 23 0.72 -13.98 -30.81
C LEU A 23 0.48 -15.49 -30.70
N PRO A 24 0.94 -16.20 -29.64
CA PRO A 24 0.65 -17.61 -29.48
C PRO A 24 -0.77 -17.88 -28.95
N SER A 25 -1.45 -16.85 -28.44
CA SER A 25 -2.82 -16.95 -27.93
C SER A 25 -3.82 -16.74 -29.05
N THR A 26 -5.04 -17.26 -28.90
CA THR A 26 -6.14 -17.03 -29.86
C THR A 26 -6.74 -15.61 -29.78
N LYS A 27 -6.17 -14.74 -28.94
CA LYS A 27 -6.75 -13.43 -28.60
C LYS A 27 -6.56 -12.39 -29.71
N VAL A 28 -5.54 -12.54 -30.56
CA VAL A 28 -5.21 -11.60 -31.65
C VAL A 28 -5.22 -12.26 -33.04
N ASP A 29 -6.05 -13.29 -33.22
CA ASP A 29 -6.12 -14.12 -34.44
C ASP A 29 -6.73 -13.42 -35.66
N ASN A 30 -7.48 -12.34 -35.46
CA ASN A 30 -8.11 -11.58 -36.55
C ASN A 30 -7.80 -10.09 -36.43
N ASP A 31 -7.95 -9.37 -37.55
CA ASP A 31 -7.61 -7.95 -37.62
C ASP A 31 -8.40 -7.10 -36.63
N ASN A 32 -9.65 -7.46 -36.32
CA ASN A 32 -10.47 -6.71 -35.37
C ASN A 32 -9.91 -6.83 -33.94
N SER A 33 -9.66 -8.07 -33.46
CA SER A 33 -9.10 -8.25 -32.12
C SER A 33 -7.69 -7.70 -32.00
N LYS A 34 -6.86 -7.87 -33.04
CA LYS A 34 -5.54 -7.26 -33.11
C LYS A 34 -5.60 -5.73 -33.00
N ASN A 35 -6.57 -5.09 -33.66
CA ASN A 35 -6.77 -3.65 -33.57
C ASN A 35 -7.20 -3.20 -32.17
N ILE A 36 -8.06 -3.94 -31.48
CA ILE A 36 -8.48 -3.63 -30.10
C ILE A 36 -7.26 -3.56 -29.18
N TYR A 37 -6.41 -4.59 -29.19
CA TYR A 37 -5.21 -4.63 -28.36
C TYR A 37 -4.17 -3.57 -28.78
N ALA A 38 -4.02 -3.35 -30.09
CA ALA A 38 -3.08 -2.37 -30.62
C ALA A 38 -3.46 -0.93 -30.27
N GLU A 39 -4.75 -0.59 -30.30
CA GLU A 39 -5.23 0.73 -29.87
C GLU A 39 -5.11 0.90 -28.35
N ARG A 40 -5.42 -0.14 -27.56
CA ARG A 40 -5.25 -0.11 -26.10
C ARG A 40 -3.80 0.15 -25.71
N ILE A 41 -2.84 -0.61 -26.22
CA ILE A 41 -1.43 -0.43 -25.84
C ILE A 41 -0.89 0.94 -26.26
N LYS A 42 -1.28 1.46 -27.44
CA LYS A 42 -0.87 2.80 -27.89
C LYS A 42 -1.41 3.89 -26.96
N HIS A 43 -2.67 3.75 -26.53
CA HIS A 43 -3.28 4.68 -25.59
C HIS A 43 -2.55 4.64 -24.24
N GLU A 44 -2.36 3.46 -23.66
CA GLU A 44 -1.68 3.30 -22.37
C GLU A 44 -0.25 3.83 -22.40
N LEU A 45 0.55 3.45 -23.40
CA LEU A 45 1.93 3.94 -23.53
C LEU A 45 1.98 5.46 -23.66
N LYS A 46 1.06 6.07 -24.43
CA LYS A 46 0.99 7.53 -24.54
C LYS A 46 0.75 8.21 -23.18
N VAL A 47 -0.15 7.65 -22.36
CA VAL A 47 -0.44 8.18 -21.03
C VAL A 47 0.75 7.97 -20.08
N ILE A 48 1.37 6.79 -20.11
CA ILE A 48 2.55 6.44 -19.29
C ILE A 48 3.74 7.37 -19.62
N PHE A 49 4.03 7.60 -20.90
CA PHE A 49 5.13 8.48 -21.33
C PHE A 49 4.88 9.93 -20.95
N LYS A 50 3.65 10.43 -21.15
CA LYS A 50 3.27 11.79 -20.74
C LYS A 50 3.43 12.00 -19.23
N ALA A 51 3.25 10.95 -18.44
CA ALA A 51 3.40 10.97 -16.99
C ALA A 51 4.81 10.64 -16.49
N GLU A 52 5.78 10.38 -17.37
CA GLU A 52 7.15 10.01 -17.02
C GLU A 52 7.24 8.74 -16.14
N LEU A 53 6.32 7.80 -16.34
CA LEU A 53 6.22 6.56 -15.55
C LEU A 53 7.03 5.39 -16.14
N SER A 54 7.79 5.59 -17.21
CA SER A 54 8.52 4.49 -17.88
C SER A 54 9.51 3.81 -16.94
N GLY A 55 10.36 4.58 -16.26
CA GLY A 55 11.31 4.05 -15.27
C GLY A 55 10.64 3.27 -14.15
N TYR A 56 9.45 3.71 -13.68
CA TYR A 56 8.69 3.01 -12.65
C TYR A 56 8.29 1.60 -13.12
N PHE A 57 7.69 1.48 -14.32
CA PHE A 57 7.33 0.18 -14.89
C PHE A 57 8.54 -0.72 -15.12
N LEU A 58 9.68 -0.17 -15.53
CA LEU A 58 10.91 -0.93 -15.73
C LEU A 58 11.45 -1.52 -14.42
N ILE A 59 11.40 -0.76 -13.33
CA ILE A 59 11.82 -1.24 -12.00
C ILE A 59 10.89 -2.36 -11.52
N VAL A 60 9.57 -2.16 -11.59
CA VAL A 60 8.59 -3.19 -11.20
C VAL A 60 8.77 -4.46 -12.03
N GLN A 61 8.93 -4.32 -13.34
CA GLN A 61 9.15 -5.44 -14.26
C GLN A 61 10.43 -6.22 -13.93
N ASP A 62 11.52 -5.54 -13.57
CA ASP A 62 12.78 -6.16 -13.18
C ASP A 62 12.62 -6.98 -11.89
N ILE A 63 11.93 -6.44 -10.88
CA ILE A 63 11.68 -7.12 -9.60
C ILE A 63 10.80 -8.36 -9.81
N VAL A 64 9.67 -8.23 -10.51
CA VAL A 64 8.75 -9.35 -10.76
C VAL A 64 9.42 -10.45 -11.60
N ASN A 65 10.24 -10.07 -12.59
CA ASN A 65 10.96 -11.06 -13.37
C ASN A 65 12.08 -11.74 -12.60
N PHE A 66 12.74 -11.05 -11.66
CA PHE A 66 13.69 -11.71 -10.75
C PHE A 66 12.99 -12.82 -9.96
N VAL A 67 11.83 -12.54 -9.36
CA VAL A 67 11.02 -13.53 -8.63
C VAL A 67 10.70 -14.73 -9.52
N LYS A 68 10.15 -14.48 -10.71
CA LYS A 68 9.79 -15.54 -11.67
C LYS A 68 11.03 -16.33 -12.15
N GLN A 69 12.20 -15.70 -12.28
CA GLN A 69 13.46 -16.35 -12.69
C GLN A 69 14.04 -17.28 -11.62
N GLN A 70 13.80 -16.99 -10.33
CA GLN A 70 14.13 -17.91 -9.24
C GLN A 70 13.21 -19.14 -9.21
N GLY A 71 12.20 -19.20 -10.07
CA GLY A 71 11.17 -20.24 -10.06
C GLY A 71 10.08 -20.01 -9.01
N TRP A 72 10.03 -18.82 -8.41
CA TRP A 72 9.04 -18.46 -7.42
C TRP A 72 7.75 -17.96 -8.05
N LEU A 73 6.61 -18.21 -7.39
CA LEU A 73 5.32 -17.70 -7.82
C LEU A 73 5.19 -16.22 -7.46
N ALA A 74 5.11 -15.36 -8.47
CA ALA A 74 4.58 -14.02 -8.32
C ALA A 74 3.05 -14.07 -8.43
N GLY A 75 2.35 -13.26 -7.64
CA GLY A 75 0.89 -13.16 -7.72
C GLY A 75 0.42 -12.72 -9.10
N PRO A 76 -0.81 -13.08 -9.53
CA PRO A 76 -1.33 -12.76 -10.86
C PRO A 76 -1.58 -11.26 -11.09
N GLY A 77 -1.42 -10.43 -10.06
CA GLY A 77 -1.69 -9.00 -10.04
C GLY A 77 -2.73 -8.64 -8.98
N ARG A 78 -2.51 -7.54 -8.27
CA ARG A 78 -3.41 -7.02 -7.24
C ARG A 78 -3.97 -5.65 -7.61
N GLY A 79 -5.18 -5.38 -7.13
CA GLY A 79 -5.78 -4.06 -7.22
C GLY A 79 -5.99 -3.62 -8.66
N SER A 80 -5.72 -2.35 -8.93
CA SER A 80 -5.97 -1.77 -10.24
C SER A 80 -4.89 -2.11 -11.27
N ALA A 81 -3.71 -2.61 -10.86
CA ALA A 81 -2.61 -2.97 -11.76
C ALA A 81 -3.02 -3.98 -12.85
N ALA A 82 -3.99 -4.86 -12.56
CA ALA A 82 -4.56 -5.82 -13.52
C ALA A 82 -5.31 -5.15 -14.69
N GLY A 83 -5.72 -3.88 -14.55
CA GLY A 83 -6.39 -3.11 -15.60
C GLY A 83 -5.46 -2.54 -16.69
N CYS A 84 -4.15 -2.75 -16.58
CA CYS A 84 -3.15 -2.21 -17.50
C CYS A 84 -2.59 -3.30 -18.42
N LEU A 85 -2.77 -3.11 -19.74
CA LEU A 85 -2.25 -4.04 -20.74
C LEU A 85 -0.71 -3.99 -20.79
N VAL A 86 -0.10 -2.84 -20.54
CA VAL A 86 1.35 -2.72 -20.40
C VAL A 86 1.86 -3.62 -19.26
N SER A 87 1.21 -3.64 -18.09
CA SER A 87 1.57 -4.56 -16.99
C SER A 87 1.49 -6.03 -17.41
N TYR A 88 0.44 -6.43 -18.13
CA TYR A 88 0.28 -7.79 -18.62
C TYR A 88 1.40 -8.20 -19.59
N LEU A 89 1.72 -7.33 -20.56
CA LEU A 89 2.76 -7.58 -21.56
C LEU A 89 4.16 -7.61 -20.95
N LEU A 90 4.41 -6.80 -19.92
CA LEU A 90 5.67 -6.78 -19.19
C LEU A 90 5.84 -7.94 -18.20
N ASN A 91 4.84 -8.83 -18.11
CA ASN A 91 4.82 -9.97 -17.20
C ASN A 91 4.73 -9.57 -15.71
N ILE A 92 4.29 -8.35 -15.44
CA ILE A 92 3.98 -7.84 -14.08
C ILE A 92 2.68 -8.48 -13.58
N THR A 93 1.65 -8.52 -14.43
CA THR A 93 0.38 -9.19 -14.15
C THR A 93 0.17 -10.36 -15.11
N ASP A 94 -0.65 -11.31 -14.69
CA ASP A 94 -1.05 -12.47 -15.50
C ASP A 94 -2.50 -12.42 -15.96
N VAL A 95 -3.24 -11.39 -15.55
CA VAL A 95 -4.62 -11.11 -15.97
C VAL A 95 -4.62 -10.26 -17.23
N ASP A 96 -5.35 -10.71 -18.25
CA ASP A 96 -5.55 -9.95 -19.49
C ASP A 96 -6.68 -8.92 -19.33
N PRO A 97 -6.39 -7.61 -19.35
CA PRO A 97 -7.39 -6.60 -19.09
C PRO A 97 -8.47 -6.50 -20.18
N ILE A 98 -8.18 -6.87 -21.42
CA ILE A 98 -9.17 -6.77 -22.51
C ILE A 98 -10.15 -7.93 -22.44
N GLU A 99 -9.67 -9.13 -22.12
CA GLU A 99 -10.52 -10.31 -21.96
C GLU A 99 -11.57 -10.14 -20.85
N TYR A 100 -11.16 -9.51 -19.74
CA TYR A 100 -12.02 -9.31 -18.56
C TYR A 100 -12.63 -7.91 -18.45
N ASP A 101 -12.60 -7.12 -19.53
CA ASP A 101 -13.15 -5.76 -19.59
C ASP A 101 -12.67 -4.84 -18.45
N LEU A 102 -11.38 -4.96 -18.11
CA LEU A 102 -10.74 -4.15 -17.08
C LEU A 102 -10.30 -2.81 -17.67
N ILE A 103 -10.54 -1.76 -16.89
CA ILE A 103 -10.42 -0.36 -17.32
C ILE A 103 -9.07 0.20 -16.89
N PHE A 104 -8.32 0.78 -17.84
CA PHE A 104 -6.99 1.36 -17.59
C PHE A 104 -7.09 2.61 -16.71
N GLU A 105 -8.14 3.40 -16.86
CA GLU A 105 -8.36 4.64 -16.11
C GLU A 105 -8.61 4.37 -14.61
N ARG A 106 -8.97 3.13 -14.24
CA ARG A 106 -9.01 2.70 -12.84
C ARG A 106 -7.60 2.43 -12.29
N PHE A 107 -6.69 1.97 -13.15
CA PHE A 107 -5.27 1.84 -12.82
C PHE A 107 -4.62 3.21 -12.68
N TYR A 108 -4.73 4.03 -13.72
CA TYR A 108 -4.08 5.31 -13.77
C TYR A 108 -4.95 6.35 -14.47
N ASN A 109 -5.22 7.45 -13.76
CA ASN A 109 -6.03 8.54 -14.27
C ASN A 109 -5.20 9.82 -14.31
N GLU A 110 -4.92 10.31 -15.52
CA GLU A 110 -4.14 11.53 -15.74
C GLU A 110 -4.77 12.78 -15.11
N GLY A 111 -6.09 12.78 -14.87
CA GLY A 111 -6.81 13.88 -14.23
C GLY A 111 -6.48 14.06 -12.74
N ARG A 112 -5.74 13.11 -12.13
CA ARG A 112 -5.22 13.25 -10.76
C ARG A 112 -3.90 14.01 -10.69
N ASN A 113 -3.25 14.26 -11.82
CA ASN A 113 -1.99 14.98 -11.85
C ASN A 113 -2.26 16.49 -11.77
N THR A 114 -1.41 17.19 -11.02
CA THR A 114 -1.36 18.65 -10.99
C THR A 114 -0.05 19.11 -11.66
N GLU A 115 0.11 20.42 -11.88
CA GLU A 115 1.36 20.96 -12.46
C GLU A 115 2.59 20.61 -11.61
N ASP A 116 2.41 20.48 -10.29
CA ASP A 116 3.51 20.23 -9.32
C ASP A 116 3.58 18.78 -8.82
N TYR A 117 2.62 17.92 -9.18
CA TYR A 117 2.52 16.55 -8.65
C TYR A 117 1.98 15.55 -9.66
N VAL A 118 2.74 14.49 -9.91
CA VAL A 118 2.29 13.31 -10.63
C VAL A 118 1.91 12.24 -9.62
N SER A 119 0.66 11.78 -9.68
CA SER A 119 0.23 10.66 -8.83
C SER A 119 0.94 9.40 -9.29
N LEU A 120 1.71 8.75 -8.45
CA LEU A 120 2.27 7.44 -8.80
C LEU A 120 1.16 6.38 -8.78
N PRO A 121 1.13 5.46 -9.76
CA PRO A 121 0.22 4.32 -9.71
C PRO A 121 0.73 3.29 -8.70
N ASP A 122 -0.19 2.67 -7.96
CA ASP A 122 0.15 1.65 -6.96
C ASP A 122 0.22 0.26 -7.63
N ILE A 123 1.43 -0.26 -7.83
CA ILE A 123 1.64 -1.64 -8.29
C ILE A 123 2.21 -2.45 -7.14
N ASP A 124 1.31 -3.20 -6.53
CA ASP A 124 1.63 -4.13 -5.48
C ASP A 124 2.21 -5.43 -6.04
N MET A 125 3.40 -5.80 -5.58
CA MET A 125 4.07 -7.03 -5.98
C MET A 125 3.85 -8.08 -4.89
N ASP A 126 2.94 -9.00 -5.16
CA ASP A 126 2.69 -10.17 -4.32
C ASP A 126 3.75 -11.24 -4.60
N ILE A 127 4.49 -11.64 -3.57
CA ILE A 127 5.58 -12.62 -3.64
C ILE A 127 5.45 -13.63 -2.49
N PRO A 128 6.10 -14.80 -2.56
CA PRO A 128 6.06 -15.79 -1.48
C PRO A 128 6.66 -15.19 -0.21
N ALA A 129 5.98 -15.39 0.93
CA ALA A 129 6.36 -14.74 2.18
C ALA A 129 7.78 -15.11 2.65
N GLU A 130 8.18 -16.37 2.43
CA GLU A 130 9.51 -16.87 2.81
C GLU A 130 10.66 -16.25 2.03
N HIS A 131 10.43 -15.83 0.78
CA HIS A 131 11.44 -15.27 -0.11
C HIS A 131 11.42 -13.74 -0.16
N ARG A 132 10.59 -13.11 0.68
CA ARG A 132 10.40 -11.67 0.66
C ARG A 132 11.69 -10.89 0.92
N ASP A 133 12.43 -11.31 1.93
CA ASP A 133 13.67 -10.63 2.30
C ASP A 133 14.75 -10.83 1.22
N GLU A 134 14.77 -11.98 0.54
CA GLU A 134 15.68 -12.23 -0.60
C GLU A 134 15.38 -11.28 -1.78
N VAL A 135 14.11 -10.99 -2.05
CA VAL A 135 13.73 -9.99 -3.06
C VAL A 135 14.18 -8.59 -2.67
N ILE A 136 14.07 -8.23 -1.38
CA ILE A 136 14.56 -6.94 -0.88
C ILE A 136 16.09 -6.84 -1.01
N ASP A 137 16.80 -7.91 -0.70
CA ASP A 137 18.25 -7.97 -0.85
C ASP A 137 18.66 -7.87 -2.33
N TYR A 138 17.91 -8.49 -3.25
CA TYR A 138 18.10 -8.28 -4.68
C TYR A 138 17.93 -6.80 -5.07
N ILE A 139 16.86 -6.14 -4.61
CA ILE A 139 16.62 -4.72 -4.88
C ILE A 139 17.79 -3.88 -4.38
N LYS A 140 18.27 -4.12 -3.16
CA LYS A 140 19.43 -3.40 -2.61
C LYS A 140 20.70 -3.64 -3.42
N GLN A 141 20.99 -4.88 -3.81
CA GLN A 141 22.17 -5.20 -4.63
C GLN A 141 22.10 -4.55 -6.01
N LYS A 142 20.90 -4.49 -6.61
CA LYS A 142 20.67 -3.97 -7.96
C LYS A 142 20.68 -2.44 -8.02
N TYR A 143 19.99 -1.78 -7.08
CA TYR A 143 19.77 -0.32 -7.08
C TYR A 143 20.68 0.44 -6.10
N GLY A 144 21.47 -0.28 -5.31
CA GLY A 144 22.47 0.24 -4.37
C GLY A 144 21.99 0.18 -2.92
N GLU A 145 22.81 -0.44 -2.06
CA GLU A 145 22.51 -0.63 -0.63
C GLU A 145 22.18 0.68 0.10
N GLU A 146 22.83 1.79 -0.29
CA GLU A 146 22.61 3.09 0.35
C GLU A 146 21.44 3.89 -0.26
N ASN A 147 20.88 3.41 -1.36
CA ASN A 147 19.78 4.01 -2.11
C ASN A 147 18.43 3.35 -1.82
N VAL A 148 18.46 2.16 -1.20
CA VAL A 148 17.28 1.33 -0.94
C VAL A 148 17.11 1.16 0.56
N ALA A 149 15.92 1.45 1.08
CA ALA A 149 15.58 1.15 2.47
C ALA A 149 14.10 0.86 2.62
N GLN A 150 13.78 0.05 3.62
CA GLN A 150 12.41 -0.01 4.13
C GLN A 150 12.15 1.20 5.03
N MET A 151 10.88 1.54 5.24
CA MET A 151 10.48 2.67 6.08
C MET A 151 9.91 2.22 7.41
N ILE A 152 9.94 3.12 8.40
CA ILE A 152 9.29 2.88 9.68
C ILE A 152 7.78 3.07 9.57
N THR A 153 7.06 2.42 10.46
CA THR A 153 5.63 2.67 10.69
C THR A 153 5.42 3.10 12.14
N PHE A 154 4.45 3.97 12.35
CA PHE A 154 4.04 4.37 13.70
C PHE A 154 2.69 3.74 14.02
N GLY A 155 2.67 2.86 15.02
CA GLY A 155 1.42 2.35 15.57
C GLY A 155 0.78 3.42 16.44
N ARG A 156 -0.43 3.87 16.09
CA ARG A 156 -1.19 4.88 16.84
C ARG A 156 -2.07 4.25 17.93
N LEU A 157 -2.35 5.00 18.98
CA LEU A 157 -3.38 4.66 19.97
C LEU A 157 -4.77 4.85 19.36
N GLN A 158 -5.33 3.77 18.82
CA GLN A 158 -6.70 3.76 18.33
C GLN A 158 -7.71 3.88 19.48
N GLY A 159 -8.91 4.41 19.24
CA GLY A 159 -9.85 4.78 20.31
C GLY A 159 -10.15 3.68 21.33
N ARG A 160 -10.45 2.45 20.87
CA ARG A 160 -10.62 1.29 21.78
C ARG A 160 -9.37 1.03 22.63
N ALA A 161 -8.19 1.11 22.04
CA ALA A 161 -6.92 0.91 22.75
C ALA A 161 -6.61 2.06 23.71
N ALA A 162 -6.93 3.31 23.33
CA ALA A 162 -6.75 4.50 24.14
C ALA A 162 -7.58 4.41 25.43
N ILE A 163 -8.88 4.09 25.33
CA ILE A 163 -9.74 3.90 26.51
C ILE A 163 -9.21 2.76 27.38
N LYS A 164 -8.87 1.63 26.78
CA LYS A 164 -8.38 0.45 27.51
C LYS A 164 -7.11 0.78 28.32
N GLU A 165 -6.21 1.58 27.75
CA GLU A 165 -4.97 2.02 28.39
C GLU A 165 -5.26 2.92 29.60
N VAL A 166 -6.12 3.93 29.44
CA VAL A 166 -6.50 4.87 30.51
C VAL A 166 -7.22 4.15 31.66
N LEU A 167 -8.21 3.30 31.35
CA LEU A 167 -8.96 2.55 32.36
C LEU A 167 -8.06 1.61 33.16
N ARG A 168 -7.12 0.94 32.47
CA ARG A 168 -6.17 0.01 33.10
C ARG A 168 -5.19 0.73 34.03
N ILE A 169 -4.65 1.88 33.61
CA ILE A 169 -3.66 2.64 34.42
C ILE A 169 -4.31 3.19 35.69
N ASN A 170 -5.57 3.59 35.61
CA ASN A 170 -6.31 4.15 36.74
C ASN A 170 -7.03 3.10 37.60
N ASP A 171 -6.85 1.80 37.31
CA ASP A 171 -7.50 0.66 37.99
C ASP A 171 -8.99 0.89 38.27
N SER A 172 -9.69 1.49 37.30
CA SER A 172 -11.00 2.11 37.54
C SER A 172 -12.18 1.15 37.38
N VAL A 173 -12.00 0.08 36.62
CA VAL A 173 -13.06 -0.88 36.28
C VAL A 173 -12.51 -2.30 36.17
N SER A 174 -13.39 -3.28 36.30
CA SER A 174 -13.02 -4.69 36.08
C SER A 174 -12.66 -4.96 34.62
N PHE A 175 -11.94 -6.05 34.35
CA PHE A 175 -11.62 -6.46 32.97
C PHE A 175 -12.87 -6.70 32.11
N ALA A 176 -13.94 -7.25 32.70
CA ALA A 176 -15.19 -7.49 32.01
C ALA A 176 -15.87 -6.17 31.60
N GLU A 177 -15.90 -5.21 32.52
CA GLU A 177 -16.48 -3.88 32.27
C GLU A 177 -15.67 -3.08 31.26
N MET A 178 -14.33 -3.14 31.33
CA MET A 178 -13.45 -2.54 30.33
C MET A 178 -13.71 -3.08 28.92
N ASN A 179 -13.91 -4.40 28.77
CA ASN A 179 -14.24 -4.98 27.46
C ASN A 179 -15.62 -4.51 26.98
N ALA A 180 -16.62 -4.48 27.85
CA ALA A 180 -17.96 -3.97 27.52
C ALA A 180 -17.92 -2.53 27.01
N ILE A 181 -17.14 -1.64 27.67
CA ILE A 181 -16.94 -0.27 27.21
C ILE A 181 -16.30 -0.24 25.81
N THR A 182 -15.25 -1.03 25.57
CA THR A 182 -14.56 -1.02 24.28
C THR A 182 -15.37 -1.65 23.14
N GLU A 183 -16.25 -2.61 23.44
CA GLU A 183 -17.17 -3.22 22.47
C GLU A 183 -18.28 -2.25 22.04
N SER A 184 -18.69 -1.34 22.92
CA SER A 184 -19.62 -0.24 22.61
C SER A 184 -19.04 0.80 21.63
N ILE A 185 -17.73 0.82 21.41
CA ILE A 185 -17.09 1.69 20.43
C ILE A 185 -17.05 0.97 19.09
N PRO A 186 -17.46 1.61 17.98
CA PRO A 186 -17.42 0.99 16.67
C PRO A 186 -16.01 0.75 16.12
N ASP A 187 -15.92 -0.06 15.07
CA ASP A 187 -14.68 -0.16 14.29
C ASP A 187 -14.49 1.10 13.44
N GLU A 188 -13.25 1.60 13.37
CA GLU A 188 -12.87 2.80 12.62
C GLU A 188 -13.25 2.69 11.14
N SER A 189 -13.09 1.52 10.53
CA SER A 189 -13.45 1.28 9.13
C SER A 189 -14.94 1.52 8.84
N ARG A 190 -15.83 1.26 9.81
CA ARG A 190 -17.29 1.46 9.68
C ARG A 190 -17.66 2.93 9.54
N ILE A 191 -16.87 3.82 10.13
CA ILE A 191 -17.20 5.24 10.26
C ILE A 191 -16.13 6.16 9.66
N SER A 192 -15.18 5.61 8.90
CA SER A 192 -14.04 6.33 8.34
C SER A 192 -14.44 7.61 7.59
N ASP A 193 -15.42 7.54 6.69
CA ASP A 193 -15.95 8.69 5.95
C ASP A 193 -16.48 9.80 6.88
N GLN A 194 -17.08 9.42 8.02
CA GLN A 194 -17.65 10.38 8.97
C GLN A 194 -16.57 11.02 9.83
N LEU A 195 -15.54 10.24 10.21
CA LEU A 195 -14.37 10.75 10.91
C LEU A 195 -13.60 11.77 10.07
N GLU A 196 -13.58 11.62 8.74
CA GLU A 196 -12.95 12.60 7.84
C GLU A 196 -13.66 13.96 7.82
N LEU A 197 -14.94 14.01 8.17
CA LEU A 197 -15.73 15.24 8.25
C LEU A 197 -15.58 15.97 9.58
N MET A 198 -14.93 15.35 10.57
CA MET A 198 -14.71 15.95 11.89
C MET A 198 -13.44 16.81 11.89
N ASP A 199 -13.51 17.98 12.53
CA ASP A 199 -12.34 18.83 12.77
C ASP A 199 -11.30 18.10 13.64
N ASP A 200 -11.76 17.39 14.67
CA ASP A 200 -10.93 16.55 15.55
C ASP A 200 -11.33 15.08 15.37
N LYS A 201 -10.45 14.31 14.71
CA LYS A 201 -10.67 12.87 14.48
C LYS A 201 -10.59 12.09 15.79
N SER A 202 -11.74 11.71 16.34
CA SER A 202 -11.84 10.84 17.51
C SER A 202 -13.07 9.94 17.41
N ILE A 203 -12.85 8.62 17.39
CA ILE A 203 -13.95 7.64 17.40
C ILE A 203 -14.69 7.67 18.73
N ILE A 204 -13.99 7.98 19.82
CA ILE A 204 -14.57 8.07 21.15
C ILE A 204 -15.56 9.24 21.18
N LYS A 205 -15.13 10.41 20.72
CA LYS A 205 -15.98 11.61 20.61
C LYS A 205 -17.14 11.38 19.65
N TRP A 206 -16.88 10.82 18.47
CA TRP A 206 -17.93 10.48 17.51
C TRP A 206 -18.99 9.55 18.12
N THR A 207 -18.57 8.55 18.92
CA THR A 207 -19.51 7.62 19.58
C THR A 207 -20.37 8.34 20.61
N LEU A 208 -19.79 9.25 21.39
CA LEU A 208 -20.53 10.06 22.37
C LEU A 208 -21.55 10.99 21.71
N GLU A 209 -21.26 11.51 20.51
CA GLU A 209 -22.14 12.42 19.76
C GLU A 209 -23.24 11.68 18.97
N ASN A 210 -22.89 10.56 18.33
CA ASN A 210 -23.76 9.89 17.35
C ASN A 210 -24.41 8.61 17.87
N GLU A 211 -23.80 7.94 18.86
CA GLU A 211 -24.31 6.71 19.47
C GLU A 211 -24.27 6.79 21.02
N PRO A 212 -24.83 7.87 21.62
CA PRO A 212 -24.68 8.13 23.07
C PRO A 212 -25.25 7.01 23.95
N ASP A 213 -26.29 6.31 23.49
CA ASP A 213 -26.89 5.19 24.23
C ASP A 213 -25.92 4.04 24.46
N ASN A 214 -24.90 3.86 23.60
CA ASN A 214 -23.89 2.81 23.74
C ASN A 214 -22.97 3.04 24.94
N LEU A 215 -22.77 4.30 25.34
CA LEU A 215 -21.82 4.70 26.39
C LEU A 215 -22.49 5.31 27.63
N LYS A 216 -23.81 5.52 27.59
CA LYS A 216 -24.61 6.24 28.59
C LYS A 216 -24.38 5.83 30.05
N ASN A 217 -24.07 4.57 30.30
CA ASN A 217 -23.81 4.06 31.65
C ASN A 217 -22.46 4.55 32.23
N TRP A 218 -21.53 4.99 31.38
CA TRP A 218 -20.15 5.33 31.74
C TRP A 218 -19.80 6.78 31.47
N CYS A 219 -20.21 7.30 30.31
CA CYS A 219 -19.94 8.67 29.88
C CYS A 219 -21.04 9.16 28.94
N MET A 220 -21.45 10.41 29.11
CA MET A 220 -22.39 11.13 28.27
C MET A 220 -21.79 12.48 27.87
N MET A 221 -22.23 13.03 26.76
CA MET A 221 -21.88 14.38 26.32
C MET A 221 -23.13 15.27 26.38
N ASP A 222 -23.00 16.48 26.96
CA ASP A 222 -24.07 17.47 26.98
C ASP A 222 -24.13 18.30 25.68
N ASP A 223 -25.19 19.11 25.52
CA ASP A 223 -25.37 19.98 24.34
C ASP A 223 -24.25 21.03 24.17
N ASN A 224 -23.44 21.27 25.21
CA ASN A 224 -22.31 22.19 25.19
C ASN A 224 -20.96 21.48 24.93
N GLY A 225 -20.97 20.16 24.72
CA GLY A 225 -19.77 19.35 24.48
C GLY A 225 -19.01 18.93 25.76
N ASN A 226 -19.56 19.14 26.95
CA ASN A 226 -18.95 18.69 28.20
C ASN A 226 -19.27 17.22 28.47
N LEU A 227 -18.31 16.50 29.05
CA LEU A 227 -18.47 15.11 29.43
C LEU A 227 -19.01 14.98 30.86
N ASP A 228 -20.03 14.16 31.05
CA ASP A 228 -20.62 13.82 32.35
C ASP A 228 -20.73 12.30 32.53
N GLY A 229 -20.83 11.83 33.78
CA GLY A 229 -20.90 10.42 34.14
C GLY A 229 -19.72 9.90 34.98
N PRO A 230 -19.80 8.65 35.47
CA PRO A 230 -18.85 8.11 36.43
C PRO A 230 -17.41 8.01 35.89
N LEU A 231 -17.24 7.84 34.57
CA LEU A 231 -15.93 7.71 33.94
C LEU A 231 -15.59 8.90 33.02
N SER A 232 -16.34 10.00 33.08
CA SER A 232 -16.21 11.14 32.15
C SER A 232 -14.79 11.71 32.06
N HIS A 233 -14.13 11.89 33.20
CA HIS A 233 -12.75 12.38 33.24
C HIS A 233 -11.75 11.41 32.56
N LEU A 234 -11.99 10.11 32.61
CA LEU A 234 -11.14 9.10 31.96
C LEU A 234 -11.39 9.07 30.45
N PHE A 235 -12.64 9.26 30.01
CA PHE A 235 -12.96 9.45 28.59
C PHE A 235 -12.32 10.72 28.04
N GLU A 236 -12.32 11.81 28.80
CA GLU A 236 -11.62 13.05 28.43
C GLU A 236 -10.11 12.81 28.23
N GLN A 237 -9.47 12.07 29.14
CA GLN A 237 -8.07 11.67 28.99
C GLN A 237 -7.85 10.79 27.75
N ALA A 238 -8.73 9.82 27.52
CA ALA A 238 -8.62 8.90 26.39
C ALA A 238 -8.75 9.64 25.04
N ILE A 239 -9.70 10.57 24.92
CA ILE A 239 -9.87 11.43 23.73
C ILE A 239 -8.59 12.24 23.48
N LYS A 240 -7.97 12.80 24.53
CA LYS A 240 -6.75 13.61 24.40
C LYS A 240 -5.53 12.82 23.91
N ILE A 241 -5.46 11.51 24.20
CA ILE A 241 -4.32 10.66 23.78
C ILE A 241 -4.63 9.81 22.55
N GLU A 242 -5.87 9.81 22.07
CA GLU A 242 -6.27 9.11 20.86
C GLU A 242 -5.47 9.62 19.65
N GLY A 243 -5.07 8.71 18.77
CA GLY A 243 -4.30 9.03 17.57
C GLY A 243 -2.81 9.31 17.82
N THR A 244 -2.35 9.38 19.08
CA THR A 244 -0.93 9.56 19.38
C THR A 244 -0.09 8.34 19.01
N ASN A 245 1.16 8.56 18.61
CA ASN A 245 2.09 7.48 18.27
C ASN A 245 2.50 6.71 19.54
N LYS A 246 2.24 5.40 19.57
CA LYS A 246 2.53 4.50 20.69
C LYS A 246 3.78 3.68 20.49
N SER A 247 4.01 3.24 19.26
CA SER A 247 5.04 2.26 18.95
C SER A 247 5.65 2.52 17.59
N GLN A 248 6.89 2.08 17.43
CA GLN A 248 7.61 2.08 16.17
C GLN A 248 7.70 0.65 15.64
N GLY A 249 7.34 0.47 14.39
CA GLY A 249 7.47 -0.75 13.62
C GLY A 249 8.25 -0.53 12.33
N LYS A 250 8.40 -1.60 11.57
CA LYS A 250 8.93 -1.62 10.21
C LYS A 250 7.75 -1.81 9.27
N HIS A 251 7.72 -1.09 8.15
CA HIS A 251 6.65 -1.24 7.18
C HIS A 251 6.69 -2.66 6.58
N PRO A 252 5.54 -3.38 6.57
CA PRO A 252 5.50 -4.78 6.18
C PRO A 252 5.70 -5.01 4.68
N ALA A 253 5.45 -4.00 3.85
CA ALA A 253 5.48 -4.10 2.39
C ALA A 253 6.50 -3.16 1.74
N GLY A 254 6.27 -1.85 1.92
CA GLY A 254 7.03 -0.76 1.31
C GLY A 254 8.54 -0.79 1.43
N VAL A 255 9.15 -0.62 0.26
CA VAL A 255 10.56 -0.40 0.00
C VAL A 255 10.68 0.92 -0.76
N ILE A 256 11.57 1.80 -0.34
CA ILE A 256 11.92 3.01 -1.08
C ILE A 256 13.14 2.73 -1.93
N ILE A 257 13.10 3.19 -3.18
CA ILE A 257 14.26 3.23 -4.07
C ILE A 257 14.49 4.69 -4.45
N SER A 258 15.66 5.21 -4.09
CA SER A 258 16.04 6.61 -4.33
C SER A 258 17.18 6.70 -5.34
N LYS A 259 17.15 7.75 -6.18
CA LYS A 259 18.25 8.08 -7.09
C LYS A 259 19.52 8.51 -6.35
N HIS A 260 19.36 9.09 -5.17
CA HIS A 260 20.44 9.54 -4.31
C HIS A 260 20.50 8.70 -3.03
N LYS A 261 21.68 8.69 -2.40
CA LYS A 261 21.86 8.09 -1.09
C LYS A 261 20.79 8.57 -0.12
N LEU A 262 20.05 7.64 0.47
CA LEU A 262 18.89 7.94 1.31
C LEU A 262 19.25 8.83 2.49
N SER A 263 20.43 8.64 3.10
CA SER A 263 20.89 9.46 4.22
C SER A 263 21.07 10.96 3.88
N ASN A 264 21.11 11.33 2.60
CA ASN A 264 21.22 12.73 2.18
C ASN A 264 19.86 13.42 2.08
N VAL A 265 18.78 12.65 1.99
CA VAL A 265 17.43 13.12 1.65
C VAL A 265 16.38 12.74 2.70
N CYS A 266 16.66 11.71 3.50
CA CYS A 266 15.80 11.23 4.57
C CYS A 266 16.63 10.89 5.82
N PRO A 267 16.18 11.27 7.03
CA PRO A 267 16.77 10.77 8.27
C PRO A 267 16.68 9.25 8.34
N MET A 268 17.76 8.59 8.74
CA MET A 268 17.82 7.14 8.85
C MET A 268 17.83 6.72 10.33
N THR A 269 17.24 5.58 10.63
CA THR A 269 17.28 4.96 11.97
C THR A 269 17.55 3.46 11.87
N LYS A 270 17.74 2.81 13.01
CA LYS A 270 17.86 1.36 13.11
C LYS A 270 16.55 0.76 13.60
N ASP A 271 16.10 -0.31 12.96
CA ASP A 271 15.00 -1.10 13.48
C ASP A 271 15.44 -1.99 14.66
N LYS A 272 14.54 -2.80 15.19
CA LYS A 272 14.84 -3.72 16.31
C LYS A 272 15.84 -4.82 15.94
N SER A 273 15.97 -5.14 14.67
CA SER A 273 16.90 -6.15 14.13
C SER A 273 18.29 -5.56 13.85
N GLY A 274 18.41 -4.23 13.82
CA GLY A 274 19.65 -3.52 13.51
C GLY A 274 19.77 -3.10 12.04
N ASP A 275 18.73 -3.28 11.23
CA ASP A 275 18.69 -2.85 9.84
C ASP A 275 18.49 -1.34 9.74
N THR A 276 19.12 -0.73 8.73
CA THR A 276 18.92 0.69 8.44
C THR A 276 17.58 0.89 7.74
N VAL A 277 16.71 1.72 8.31
CA VAL A 277 15.38 2.06 7.77
C VAL A 277 15.20 3.57 7.70
N ALA A 278 14.41 4.03 6.73
CA ALA A 278 14.02 5.43 6.62
C ALA A 278 13.14 5.80 7.83
N ALA A 279 13.49 6.90 8.52
CA ALA A 279 12.82 7.35 9.74
C ALA A 279 11.60 8.25 9.48
N PHE A 280 11.20 8.39 8.21
CA PHE A 280 9.95 9.01 7.81
C PHE A 280 8.88 7.94 7.58
N ASP A 281 7.63 8.31 7.84
CA ASP A 281 6.49 7.51 7.43
C ASP A 281 6.23 7.67 5.93
N MET A 282 5.28 6.88 5.42
CA MET A 282 4.95 6.83 3.99
C MET A 282 4.58 8.21 3.42
N GLY A 283 3.71 8.96 4.10
CA GLY A 283 3.28 10.27 3.61
C GLY A 283 4.42 11.29 3.56
N ASN A 284 5.32 11.27 4.55
CA ASN A 284 6.50 12.13 4.51
C ASN A 284 7.51 11.74 3.43
N LEU A 285 7.63 10.45 3.08
CA LEU A 285 8.51 10.02 1.99
C LEU A 285 7.96 10.39 0.60
N GLU A 286 6.66 10.20 0.38
CA GLU A 286 6.00 10.54 -0.88
C GLU A 286 6.04 12.04 -1.17
N THR A 287 5.84 12.88 -0.14
CA THR A 287 5.95 14.34 -0.26
C THR A 287 7.37 14.82 -0.60
N GLN A 288 8.40 14.02 -0.34
CA GLN A 288 9.77 14.30 -0.78
C GLN A 288 10.08 13.77 -2.19
N GLY A 289 9.07 13.22 -2.89
CA GLY A 289 9.22 12.70 -4.25
C GLY A 289 9.91 11.32 -4.32
N HIS A 290 9.99 10.60 -3.21
CA HIS A 290 10.53 9.24 -3.22
C HIS A 290 9.51 8.24 -3.74
N VAL A 291 9.96 7.34 -4.61
CA VAL A 291 9.13 6.30 -5.18
C VAL A 291 9.09 5.12 -4.21
N LYS A 292 7.88 4.75 -3.82
CA LYS A 292 7.58 3.58 -3.02
C LYS A 292 7.26 2.40 -3.92
N PHE A 293 7.77 1.24 -3.55
CA PHE A 293 7.43 -0.05 -4.13
C PHE A 293 6.94 -0.98 -3.03
N ASP A 294 5.74 -1.54 -3.19
CA ASP A 294 5.17 -2.45 -2.22
C ASP A 294 5.50 -3.90 -2.58
N VAL A 295 6.38 -4.51 -1.78
CA VAL A 295 6.78 -5.92 -1.91
C VAL A 295 6.11 -6.70 -0.77
N LEU A 296 5.03 -7.43 -1.08
CA LEU A 296 4.20 -8.12 -0.10
C LEU A 296 4.48 -9.61 -0.06
N GLY A 297 4.80 -10.10 1.13
CA GLY A 297 4.89 -11.52 1.41
C GLY A 297 3.50 -12.11 1.61
N ILE A 298 3.10 -13.03 0.74
CA ILE A 298 1.79 -13.69 0.77
C ILE A 298 1.97 -15.17 1.12
N ASP A 299 1.50 -15.56 2.31
CA ASP A 299 1.59 -16.95 2.79
C ASP A 299 0.90 -17.96 1.86
N LEU A 300 -0.15 -17.54 1.16
CA LEU A 300 -0.85 -18.40 0.21
C LEU A 300 0.06 -18.78 -0.97
N LEU A 301 0.92 -17.88 -1.45
CA LEU A 301 1.85 -18.17 -2.54
C LEU A 301 2.89 -19.19 -2.12
N SER A 302 3.46 -19.04 -0.91
CA SER A 302 4.38 -20.03 -0.32
C SER A 302 3.73 -21.41 -0.24
N LYS A 303 2.50 -21.49 0.29
CA LYS A 303 1.77 -22.78 0.38
C LYS A 303 1.49 -23.43 -0.97
N ILE A 304 1.15 -22.66 -1.99
CA ILE A 304 0.93 -23.20 -3.34
C ILE A 304 2.25 -23.72 -3.92
N MET A 305 3.37 -23.02 -3.70
CA MET A 305 4.69 -23.46 -4.13
C MET A 305 5.11 -24.77 -3.46
N GLU A 306 4.92 -24.90 -2.14
CA GLU A 306 5.21 -26.14 -1.41
C GLU A 306 4.46 -27.33 -2.02
N ILE A 307 3.14 -27.18 -2.26
CA ILE A 307 2.32 -28.25 -2.84
C ILE A 307 2.77 -28.60 -4.27
N SER A 308 3.13 -27.61 -5.07
CA SER A 308 3.49 -27.82 -6.49
C SER A 308 4.86 -28.47 -6.67
N ASN A 309 5.73 -28.45 -5.65
CA ASN A 309 7.07 -29.03 -5.68
C ASN A 309 7.11 -30.49 -5.19
N ASP A 310 6.00 -30.99 -4.62
CA ASP A 310 5.88 -32.37 -4.10
C ASP A 310 5.42 -33.39 -5.16
N ASP A 311 5.18 -32.97 -6.41
CA ASP A 311 4.86 -33.80 -7.59
C ASP A 311 6.07 -33.99 -8.54
#